data_AF-A0A188QPX3-F1
#
_entry.id   AF-A0A188QPX3-F1
#
_cell.length_a   1.000
_cell.length_b   1.000
_cell.length_c   1.000
_cell.angle_alpha   90.00
_cell.angle_beta   90.00
_cell.angle_gamma   90.00
#
_symmetry.space_group_name_H-M   'P 1'
#
loop_
_entity.id
_entity.type
_entity.pdbx_description
1 polymer ?
#
loop_
_entity_poly.entity_id
_entity_poly.type
_entity_poly.pdbx_seq_one_letter_code
_entity_poly.pdbx_strand_id
1 'polypeptide(L)'
;IISQNDKKEKANNNNSNGLPKGFCHAVQRSFIDYKNMILGTSVNIYEYIGKLQEDIKKIIEKGTPQQKDKTVGSGADKVNDWWKEIEKDMWGAVRCAITKIKKQKKNGTYTGNECGVSPQ
;
A
#
# COMPACT_ATOMS: atom_id res chain seq x y z
N ILE A 1 -10.88 -45.02 -31.19
CA ILE A 1 -10.52 -44.66 -29.79
C ILE A 1 -9.66 -43.40 -29.86
N ILE A 2 -10.27 -42.23 -29.77
CA ILE A 2 -9.54 -40.96 -29.73
C ILE A 2 -9.17 -40.74 -28.27
N SER A 3 -7.88 -40.89 -27.97
CA SER A 3 -7.33 -40.72 -26.62
C SER A 3 -7.47 -39.25 -26.19
N GLN A 4 -8.43 -38.96 -25.31
CA GLN A 4 -8.51 -37.69 -24.58
C GLN A 4 -7.38 -37.65 -23.55
N ASN A 5 -6.17 -37.30 -23.99
CA ASN A 5 -5.14 -36.80 -23.10
C ASN A 5 -5.42 -35.32 -22.81
N ASP A 6 -6.51 -35.04 -22.09
CA ASP A 6 -6.74 -33.75 -21.42
C ASP A 6 -5.76 -33.62 -20.24
N LYS A 7 -4.48 -33.41 -20.56
CA LYS A 7 -3.60 -32.71 -19.62
C LYS A 7 -4.13 -31.29 -19.54
N LYS A 8 -5.08 -31.05 -18.61
CA LYS A 8 -5.38 -29.71 -18.09
C LYS A 8 -4.07 -29.12 -17.56
N GLU A 9 -3.34 -28.45 -18.44
CA GLU A 9 -2.34 -27.47 -18.05
C GLU A 9 -3.08 -26.47 -17.15
N LYS A 10 -2.90 -26.59 -15.83
CA LYS A 10 -3.32 -25.55 -14.91
C LYS A 10 -2.56 -24.30 -15.32
N ALA A 11 -3.23 -23.40 -16.05
CA ALA A 11 -2.72 -22.08 -16.35
C ALA A 11 -2.08 -21.54 -15.08
N ASN A 12 -0.78 -21.25 -15.13
CA ASN A 12 -0.05 -20.79 -13.96
C ASN A 12 -0.50 -19.34 -13.72
N ASN A 13 -1.52 -19.16 -12.90
CA ASN A 13 -2.16 -17.86 -12.61
C ASN A 13 -1.26 -16.93 -11.76
N ASN A 14 0.04 -17.19 -11.71
CA ASN A 14 1.01 -16.50 -10.89
C ASN A 14 1.98 -15.70 -11.77
N ASN A 15 2.51 -14.59 -11.24
CA ASN A 15 3.60 -13.83 -11.83
C ASN A 15 4.95 -14.58 -11.71
N SER A 16 6.01 -13.99 -12.27
CA SER A 16 7.39 -14.52 -12.23
C SER A 16 7.89 -14.79 -10.81
N ASN A 17 7.42 -14.03 -9.82
CA ASN A 17 7.78 -14.17 -8.41
C ASN A 17 6.93 -15.24 -7.68
N GLY A 18 5.94 -15.83 -8.35
CA GLY A 18 5.04 -16.83 -7.79
C GLY A 18 3.90 -16.26 -6.96
N LEU A 19 3.62 -14.94 -7.04
CA LEU A 19 2.42 -14.31 -6.47
C LEU A 19 1.28 -14.35 -7.49
N PRO A 20 0.00 -14.32 -7.07
CA PRO A 20 -1.12 -14.28 -8.00
C PRO A 20 -1.01 -13.12 -9.00
N LYS A 21 -1.39 -13.36 -10.26
CA LYS A 21 -1.40 -12.32 -11.30
C LYS A 21 -2.27 -11.15 -10.85
N GLY A 22 -1.73 -9.94 -10.94
CA GLY A 22 -2.42 -8.71 -10.52
C GLY A 22 -2.29 -8.37 -9.02
N PHE A 23 -1.75 -9.27 -8.18
CA PHE A 23 -1.58 -9.01 -6.75
C PHE A 23 -0.81 -7.71 -6.47
N CYS A 24 0.36 -7.52 -7.09
CA CYS A 24 1.16 -6.31 -6.85
C CYS A 24 0.47 -5.03 -7.31
N HIS A 25 -0.24 -5.05 -8.45
CA HIS A 25 -1.01 -3.89 -8.90
C HIS A 25 -2.14 -3.55 -7.93
N ALA A 26 -2.82 -4.56 -7.36
CA ALA A 26 -3.85 -4.33 -6.35
C ALA A 26 -3.25 -3.71 -5.09
N VAL A 27 -2.12 -4.24 -4.60
CA VAL A 27 -1.41 -3.72 -3.42
C VAL A 27 -0.97 -2.26 -3.63
N GLN A 28 -0.37 -1.94 -4.78
CA GLN A 28 0.07 -0.57 -5.10
C GLN A 28 -1.11 0.41 -5.15
N ARG A 29 -2.21 0.03 -5.81
CA ARG A 29 -3.43 0.85 -5.86
C ARG A 29 -4.01 1.10 -4.47
N SER A 30 -4.14 0.06 -3.64
CA SER A 30 -4.63 0.22 -2.28
C SER A 30 -3.70 1.10 -1.43
N PHE A 31 -2.39 1.01 -1.60
CA PHE A 31 -1.44 1.90 -0.92
C PHE A 31 -1.67 3.37 -1.30
N ILE A 32 -1.90 3.66 -2.58
CA ILE A 32 -2.24 4.99 -3.08
C ILE A 32 -3.60 5.46 -2.53
N ASP A 33 -4.60 4.56 -2.41
CA ASP A 33 -5.89 4.90 -1.82
C ASP A 33 -5.73 5.33 -0.35
N TYR A 34 -4.94 4.60 0.45
CA TYR A 34 -4.63 4.99 1.83
C TYR A 34 -3.90 6.34 1.91
N LYS A 35 -2.89 6.54 1.05
CA LYS A 35 -2.17 7.83 0.93
C LYS A 35 -3.15 8.97 0.68
N ASN A 36 -3.98 8.84 -0.35
CA ASN A 36 -4.92 9.90 -0.72
C ASN A 36 -6.00 10.12 0.33
N MET A 37 -6.45 9.07 1.03
CA MET A 37 -7.38 9.18 2.15
C MET A 37 -6.78 10.00 3.31
N ILE A 38 -5.50 9.76 3.63
CA ILE A 38 -4.78 10.48 4.70
C ILE A 38 -4.49 11.93 4.30
N LEU A 39 -4.04 12.15 3.07
CA LEU A 39 -3.69 13.49 2.55
C LEU A 39 -4.91 14.37 2.26
N GLY A 40 -6.12 13.81 2.29
CA GLY A 40 -7.33 14.55 1.94
C GLY A 40 -7.56 14.73 0.44
N THR A 41 -6.79 14.02 -0.40
CA THR A 41 -6.86 14.10 -1.88
C THR A 41 -7.68 12.96 -2.49
N SER A 42 -8.29 12.11 -1.67
CA SER A 42 -9.16 11.03 -2.15
C SER A 42 -10.37 11.60 -2.89
N VAL A 43 -10.62 11.10 -4.10
CA VAL A 43 -11.78 11.49 -4.95
C VAL A 43 -13.13 11.11 -4.31
N ASN A 44 -13.11 10.30 -3.24
CA ASN A 44 -14.29 9.71 -2.64
C ASN A 44 -14.91 10.63 -1.58
N ILE A 45 -16.03 11.26 -1.95
CA ILE A 45 -16.80 12.25 -1.17
C ILE A 45 -17.74 11.62 -0.13
N TYR A 46 -17.47 10.41 0.34
CA TYR A 46 -18.31 9.85 1.39
C TYR A 46 -18.22 10.73 2.64
N GLU A 47 -19.38 11.11 3.19
CA GLU A 47 -19.49 12.03 4.33
C GLU A 47 -18.65 11.59 5.55
N TYR A 48 -18.47 10.27 5.72
CA TYR A 48 -17.63 9.69 6.77
C TYR A 48 -16.11 9.89 6.54
N ILE A 49 -15.66 9.99 5.28
CA ILE A 49 -14.25 10.23 4.94
C ILE A 49 -13.87 11.68 5.30
N GLY A 50 -14.77 12.64 5.11
CA GLY A 50 -14.54 14.03 5.50
C GLY A 50 -14.24 14.20 6.99
N LYS A 51 -15.02 13.55 7.86
CA LYS A 51 -14.78 13.57 9.33
C LYS A 51 -13.44 12.92 9.69
N LEU A 52 -13.11 11.80 9.05
CA LEU A 52 -11.84 11.11 9.25
C LEU A 52 -10.64 12.00 8.88
N GLN A 53 -10.73 12.74 7.77
CA GLN A 53 -9.69 13.67 7.33
C GLN A 53 -9.48 14.81 8.33
N GLU A 54 -10.56 15.40 8.86
CA GLU A 54 -10.46 16.44 9.89
C GLU A 54 -9.79 15.92 11.17
N ASP A 55 -10.14 14.70 11.60
CA ASP A 55 -9.57 14.11 12.80
C ASP A 55 -8.09 13.77 12.62
N ILE A 56 -7.70 13.21 11.47
CA ILE A 56 -6.30 12.99 11.09
C ILE A 56 -5.52 14.31 11.16
N LYS A 57 -6.05 15.38 10.56
CA LYS A 57 -5.43 16.70 10.58
C LYS A 57 -5.24 17.21 12.01
N LYS A 58 -6.27 17.14 12.86
CA LYS A 58 -6.18 17.56 14.27
C LYS A 58 -5.15 16.77 15.06
N ILE A 59 -5.03 15.45 14.82
CA ILE A 59 -4.04 14.60 15.49
C ILE A 59 -2.63 14.99 15.04
N ILE A 60 -2.39 15.15 13.74
CA ILE A 60 -1.08 15.51 13.20
C ILE A 60 -0.68 16.90 13.69
N GLU A 61 -1.59 17.88 13.68
CA GLU A 61 -1.32 19.24 14.17
C GLU A 61 -0.98 19.30 15.67
N LYS A 62 -1.55 18.40 16.49
CA LYS A 62 -1.25 18.31 17.92
C LYS A 62 0.01 17.51 18.22
N GLY A 63 0.27 16.45 17.45
CA GLY A 63 1.34 15.48 17.70
C GLY A 63 2.67 15.82 17.03
N THR A 64 2.67 16.61 15.95
CA THR A 64 3.92 17.11 15.35
C THR A 64 4.37 18.37 16.10
N PRO A 65 5.57 18.39 16.73
CA PRO A 65 6.06 19.60 17.36
C PRO A 65 6.13 20.70 16.30
N GLN A 66 5.56 21.89 16.60
CA GLN A 66 5.69 23.06 15.75
C GLN A 66 7.18 23.25 15.43
N GLN A 67 7.58 22.98 14.18
CA GLN A 67 8.93 23.31 13.72
C GLN A 67 9.06 24.82 13.87
N LYS A 68 9.86 25.26 14.86
CA LYS A 68 10.01 26.66 15.27
C LYS A 68 10.54 27.59 14.17
N ASP A 69 11.01 27.04 13.04
CA ASP A 69 11.71 27.79 11.99
C ASP A 69 11.12 27.66 10.58
N LYS A 70 9.95 27.02 10.41
CA LYS A 70 9.27 27.00 9.09
C LYS A 70 8.01 27.85 9.14
N THR A 71 7.98 28.84 8.25
CA THR A 71 6.79 29.63 7.87
C THR A 71 5.55 28.76 7.96
N VAL A 72 4.55 29.19 8.72
CA VAL A 72 3.34 28.43 9.05
C VAL A 72 2.65 27.99 7.76
N GLY A 73 3.01 26.80 7.27
CA GLY A 73 2.32 26.14 6.18
C GLY A 73 0.91 25.79 6.62
N SER A 74 -0.02 25.79 5.67
CA SER A 74 -1.39 25.37 5.90
C SER A 74 -1.42 23.96 6.50
N GLY A 75 -2.51 23.58 7.19
CA GLY A 75 -2.58 22.23 7.77
C GLY A 75 -2.47 21.09 6.74
N ALA A 76 -2.70 21.35 5.44
CA ALA A 76 -2.44 20.37 4.38
C ALA A 76 -0.93 20.13 4.16
N ASP A 77 -0.09 21.16 4.32
CA ASP A 77 1.36 21.05 4.18
C ASP A 77 1.96 20.16 5.28
N LYS A 78 1.42 20.27 6.51
CA LYS A 78 1.84 19.43 7.65
C LYS A 78 1.48 17.96 7.47
N VAL A 79 0.28 17.65 6.97
CA VAL A 79 -0.14 16.26 6.73
C VAL A 79 0.68 15.62 5.60
N ASN A 80 1.01 16.40 4.56
CA ASN A 80 1.88 15.94 3.48
C ASN A 80 3.32 15.65 3.95
N ASP A 81 3.90 16.55 4.74
CA ASP A 81 5.24 16.35 5.29
C ASP A 81 5.28 15.17 6.27
N TRP A 82 4.27 15.04 7.13
CA TRP A 82 4.12 13.88 8.00
C TRP A 82 4.02 12.57 7.22
N TRP A 83 3.22 12.52 6.14
CA TRP A 83 3.14 11.33 5.30
C TRP A 83 4.50 10.97 4.69
N LYS A 84 5.26 11.93 4.19
CA LYS A 84 6.60 11.68 3.62
C LYS A 84 7.56 11.08 4.66
N GLU A 85 7.45 11.47 5.93
CA GLU A 85 8.26 10.90 7.01
C GLU A 85 7.93 9.42 7.25
N ILE A 86 6.66 9.03 7.17
CA ILE A 86 6.21 7.67 7.49
C ILE A 86 6.01 6.74 6.27
N GLU A 87 6.03 7.27 5.04
CA GLU A 87 5.69 6.54 3.81
C GLU A 87 6.54 5.27 3.65
N LYS A 88 7.82 5.35 4.02
CA LYS A 88 8.74 4.21 3.99
C LYS A 88 8.35 3.12 4.99
N ASP A 89 7.90 3.49 6.18
CA ASP A 89 7.47 2.56 7.21
C ASP A 89 6.13 1.90 6.85
N MET A 90 5.21 2.69 6.28
CA MET A 90 3.96 2.18 5.72
C MET A 90 4.21 1.16 4.60
N TRP A 91 5.15 1.44 3.69
CA TRP A 91 5.55 0.45 2.69
C TRP A 91 6.28 -0.75 3.33
N GLY A 92 7.04 -0.53 4.40
CA GLY A 92 7.60 -1.59 5.24
C GLY A 92 6.56 -2.59 5.72
N ALA A 93 5.36 -2.12 6.11
CA ALA A 93 4.24 -2.97 6.49
C ALA A 93 3.75 -3.85 5.33
N VAL A 94 3.65 -3.30 4.11
CA VAL A 94 3.33 -4.06 2.89
C VAL A 94 4.35 -5.17 2.66
N ARG A 95 5.64 -4.83 2.69
CA ARG A 95 6.71 -5.81 2.49
C ARG A 95 6.68 -6.90 3.56
N CYS A 96 6.44 -6.53 4.82
CA CYS A 96 6.29 -7.46 5.94
C CYS A 96 5.08 -8.41 5.75
N ALA A 97 3.96 -7.92 5.23
CA ALA A 97 2.81 -8.77 4.93
C ALA A 97 3.14 -9.78 3.81
N ILE A 98 3.87 -9.35 2.77
CA ILE A 98 4.29 -10.22 1.67
C ILE A 98 5.19 -11.37 2.16
N THR A 99 6.13 -11.11 3.09
CA THR A 99 7.00 -12.18 3.63
C THR A 99 6.22 -13.27 4.37
N LYS A 100 5.04 -12.93 4.92
CA LYS A 100 4.16 -13.87 5.62
C LYS A 100 3.31 -14.74 4.69
N ILE A 101 3.29 -14.47 3.38
CA ILE A 101 2.54 -15.29 2.43
C ILE A 101 3.25 -16.65 2.27
N LYS A 102 2.50 -17.74 2.42
CA LYS A 102 3.03 -19.09 2.20
C LYS A 102 3.12 -19.40 0.70
N LYS A 103 4.32 -19.77 0.23
CA LYS A 103 4.50 -20.27 -1.14
C LYS A 103 3.87 -21.66 -1.27
N GLN A 104 2.91 -21.79 -2.19
CA GLN A 104 2.17 -23.04 -2.40
C GLN A 104 2.97 -24.14 -3.14
N LYS A 105 3.97 -23.78 -3.95
CA LYS A 105 4.62 -24.71 -4.91
C LYS A 105 6.16 -24.78 -4.82
N LYS A 106 6.80 -23.96 -3.99
CA LYS A 106 8.25 -23.98 -3.78
C LYS A 106 8.51 -23.76 -2.30
N ASN A 107 9.28 -24.66 -1.67
CA ASN A 107 9.84 -24.42 -0.34
C ASN A 107 10.69 -23.14 -0.43
N GLY A 108 10.17 -22.04 0.08
CA GLY A 108 10.82 -20.74 0.04
C GLY A 108 9.89 -19.67 0.61
N THR A 109 10.48 -18.62 1.15
CA THR A 109 9.76 -17.44 1.64
C THR A 109 9.78 -16.34 0.58
N TYR A 110 8.82 -15.43 0.62
CA TYR A 110 8.92 -14.18 -0.12
C TYR A 110 9.87 -13.23 0.61
N THR A 111 10.62 -12.44 -0.13
CA THR A 111 11.57 -11.44 0.39
C THR A 111 10.87 -10.18 0.88
N GLY A 112 9.62 -9.96 0.44
CA GLY A 112 8.85 -8.75 0.70
C GLY A 112 8.99 -7.72 -0.42
N ASN A 113 9.99 -7.86 -1.30
CA ASN A 113 10.28 -6.90 -2.36
C ASN A 113 9.60 -7.26 -3.70
N GLU A 114 8.77 -8.31 -3.74
CA GLU A 114 8.17 -8.83 -4.97
C GLU A 114 7.23 -7.82 -5.67
N CYS A 115 6.73 -6.82 -4.94
CA CYS A 115 5.93 -5.72 -5.47
C CYS A 115 6.68 -4.37 -5.49
N GLY A 116 8.01 -4.39 -5.32
CA GLY A 116 8.87 -3.20 -5.28
C GLY A 116 9.48 -2.93 -3.91
N VAL A 117 10.69 -2.35 -3.91
CA VAL A 117 11.37 -1.90 -2.67
C VAL A 117 10.77 -0.62 -2.10
N SER A 118 10.06 0.14 -2.94
CA SER A 118 9.32 1.37 -2.64
C SER A 118 7.96 1.31 -3.34
N PRO A 119 6.96 2.09 -2.88
CA PRO A 119 5.73 2.29 -3.66
C PRO A 119 6.08 2.90 -5.02
N GLN A 120 5.29 2.55 -6.05
CA GLN A 120 5.39 3.10 -7.40
C GLN A 120 4.37 4.23 -7.62
#